data_AF-A0A0E0FYG0-F1
#
_entry.id   AF-A0A0E0FYG0-F1
#
_cell.length_a   1.000
_cell.length_b   1.000
_cell.length_c   1.000
_cell.angle_alpha   90.00
_cell.angle_beta   90.00
_cell.angle_gamma   90.00
#
_symmetry.space_group_name_H-M   'P 1'
#
loop_
_entity.id
_entity.type
_entity.pdbx_description
1 polymer ?
#
loop_
_entity_poly.entity_id
_entity_poly.type
_entity_poly.pdbx_seq_one_letter_code
_entity_poly.pdbx_strand_id
1 'polypeptide(L)' 'MKDDRLLTSANYGSVKRVCLMAMEDDLKEVHRYMITLSPGVEVEEIAGADHAVMCSRLRELSDLLAKIGSKYD' A
#
# COMPACT_ATOMS: atom_id res chain seq x y z
N MET A 1 -4.43 -20.21 17.05
CA MET A 1 -3.20 -20.02 16.25
C MET A 1 -3.64 -19.84 14.81
N LYS A 2 -3.17 -18.81 14.09
CA LYS A 2 -3.46 -18.68 12.65
C LYS A 2 -2.78 -19.85 11.92
N ASP A 3 -3.39 -20.35 10.85
CA ASP A 3 -2.81 -21.41 10.03
C ASP A 3 -1.53 -20.88 9.36
N ASP A 4 -0.39 -21.48 9.72
CA ASP A 4 0.94 -21.09 9.24
C ASP A 4 1.07 -21.21 7.71
N ARG A 5 0.18 -21.96 7.05
CA ARG A 5 0.16 -22.08 5.59
C ARG A 5 -0.28 -20.79 4.89
N LEU A 6 -0.97 -19.89 5.57
CA LEU A 6 -1.51 -18.67 4.95
C LEU A 6 -0.42 -17.67 4.53
N LEU A 7 0.65 -17.55 5.32
CA LEU A 7 1.73 -16.57 5.10
C LEU A 7 2.89 -17.17 4.29
N THR A 8 2.57 -17.73 3.14
CA THR A 8 3.55 -18.32 2.21
C THR A 8 3.60 -17.55 0.90
N SER A 9 4.67 -17.73 0.13
CA SER A 9 4.79 -17.17 -1.23
C SER A 9 3.67 -17.64 -2.16
N ALA A 10 3.23 -18.89 -2.02
CA ALA A 10 2.16 -19.47 -2.82
C ALA A 10 0.76 -18.97 -2.43
N ASN A 11 0.56 -18.55 -1.17
CA ASN A 11 -0.72 -18.03 -0.68
C ASN A 11 -0.69 -16.51 -0.62
N TYR A 12 -0.46 -15.90 0.55
CA TYR A 12 -0.42 -14.43 0.66
C TYR A 12 0.51 -13.76 -0.35
N GLY A 13 1.67 -14.36 -0.64
CA GLY A 13 2.62 -13.82 -1.62
C GLY A 13 2.15 -13.85 -3.07
N SER A 14 1.10 -14.62 -3.39
CA SER A 14 0.51 -14.66 -4.74
C SER A 14 -0.43 -13.48 -5.01
N VAL A 15 -0.90 -12.80 -3.96
CA VAL A 15 -1.80 -11.65 -4.07
C VAL A 15 -1.04 -10.45 -4.62
N LYS A 16 -1.65 -9.72 -5.57
CA LYS A 16 -1.15 -8.43 -6.02
C LYS A 16 -1.30 -7.39 -4.92
N ARG A 17 -0.21 -6.72 -4.57
CA ARG A 17 -0.17 -5.78 -3.44
C ARG A 17 0.30 -4.42 -3.93
N VAL A 18 -0.44 -3.39 -3.53
CA VAL A 18 -0.07 -1.98 -3.73
C VAL A 18 0.07 -1.35 -2.35
N CYS A 19 1.19 -0.68 -2.11
CA CYS A 19 1.46 0.09 -0.91
C CYS A 19 1.33 1.59 -1.24
N LEU A 20 0.53 2.30 -0.44
CA LEU A 20 0.32 3.73 -0.60
C LEU A 20 1.22 4.50 0.37
N MET A 21 1.99 5.44 -0.16
CA MET A 21 2.91 6.30 0.58
C MET A 21 2.33 7.69 0.73
N ALA A 22 2.04 8.06 1.98
CA ALA A 22 1.71 9.43 2.36
C ALA A 22 3.00 10.22 2.56
N MET A 23 3.27 11.19 1.69
CA MET A 23 4.60 11.81 1.65
C MET A 23 4.90 12.70 2.86
N GLU A 24 3.87 13.23 3.50
CA GLU A 24 3.96 14.15 4.63
C GLU A 24 3.68 13.44 5.96
N ASP A 25 3.60 12.10 5.95
CA ASP A 25 3.53 11.27 7.16
C ASP A 25 4.92 11.14 7.81
N ASP A 26 4.99 11.35 9.12
CA ASP A 26 6.19 11.19 9.93
C ASP A 26 6.70 9.73 9.92
N LEU A 27 5.84 8.75 9.62
CA LEU A 27 6.16 7.34 9.52
C LEU A 27 6.66 6.90 8.13
N LYS A 28 6.80 7.81 7.16
CA LYS A 28 7.17 7.46 5.78
C LYS A 28 8.47 6.66 5.65
N GLU A 29 9.48 6.94 6.48
CA GLU A 29 10.75 6.20 6.41
C GLU A 29 10.60 4.76 6.91
N VAL A 30 9.70 4.52 7.87
CA VAL A 30 9.34 3.16 8.30
C VAL A 30 8.62 2.43 7.17
N HIS A 31 7.68 3.09 6.48
CA HIS A 31 7.01 2.49 5.33
C HIS A 31 7.97 2.19 4.18
N ARG A 32 8.91 3.10 3.87
CA ARG A 32 9.98 2.85 2.88
C ARG A 32 10.78 1.61 3.24
N TYR A 33 11.20 1.47 4.49
CA TYR A 33 11.90 0.27 4.95
C TYR A 33 11.04 -0.99 4.77
N MET A 34 9.76 -0.96 5.14
CA MET A 34 8.85 -2.11 4.94
C MET A 34 8.67 -2.50 3.46
N ILE A 35 8.67 -1.52 2.55
CA ILE A 35 8.63 -1.77 1.10
C ILE A 35 9.88 -2.53 0.65
N THR A 36 11.07 -2.17 1.16
CA THR A 36 12.31 -2.90 0.80
C THR A 36 12.27 -4.37 1.19
N LEU A 37 11.49 -4.72 2.22
CA LEU A 37 11.30 -6.09 2.69
C LEU A 37 10.16 -6.83 1.98
N SER A 38 9.44 -6.15 1.08
CA SER A 38 8.19 -6.64 0.46
C SER A 38 8.36 -6.86 -1.04
N PRO A 39 8.94 -7.98 -1.49
CA PRO A 39 9.18 -8.22 -2.91
C PRO A 39 7.87 -8.24 -3.72
N GLY A 40 7.88 -7.57 -4.87
CA GLY A 40 6.74 -7.53 -5.79
C GLY A 40 5.58 -6.63 -5.34
N VAL A 41 5.74 -5.83 -4.29
CA VAL A 41 4.79 -4.77 -3.95
C VAL A 41 4.95 -3.61 -4.93
N GLU A 42 3.84 -3.11 -5.45
CA GLU A 42 3.82 -1.85 -6.18
C GLU A 42 3.68 -0.69 -5.20
N VAL A 43 4.24 0.46 -5.52
CA VAL A 43 4.21 1.65 -4.66
C VAL A 43 3.53 2.78 -5.41
N GLU A 44 2.53 3.38 -4.77
CA GLU A 44 1.87 4.60 -5.24
C GLU A 44 2.02 5.67 -4.16
N GLU A 45 2.13 6.92 -4.57
CA GLU A 45 2.52 8.02 -3.67
C GLU A 45 1.47 9.14 -3.75
N ILE A 46 1.12 9.73 -2.61
CA ILE A 46 0.26 10.92 -2.56
C ILE A 46 1.03 12.05 -1.87
N ALA A 47 1.38 13.06 -2.68
CA ALA A 47 2.02 14.28 -2.20
C ALA A 47 1.06 15.09 -1.31
N GLY A 48 1.60 15.63 -0.21
CA GLY A 48 0.86 16.43 0.76
C GLY A 48 -0.13 15.66 1.62
N ALA A 49 -0.18 14.32 1.52
CA ALA A 49 -0.97 13.48 2.41
C ALA A 49 -0.23 13.26 3.73
N ASP A 50 -0.94 13.49 4.84
CA ASP A 50 -0.51 13.09 6.17
C ASP A 50 -0.92 11.63 6.48
N HIS A 51 -0.69 11.19 7.72
CA HIS A 51 -1.04 9.83 8.17
C HIS A 51 -2.51 9.47 7.92
N ALA A 52 -3.42 10.44 8.05
CA ALA A 52 -4.83 10.26 7.79
C ALA A 52 -5.16 10.65 6.33
N VAL A 53 -4.56 9.94 5.36
CA VAL A 53 -4.70 10.18 3.91
C VAL A 53 -6.17 10.36 3.49
N MET A 54 -7.08 9.57 4.05
CA MET A 54 -8.52 9.66 3.77
C MET A 54 -9.15 10.99 4.19
N CYS A 55 -8.52 11.73 5.11
CA CYS A 55 -8.95 13.05 5.57
C CYS A 55 -8.20 14.17 4.86
N SER A 56 -6.88 14.05 4.72
CA SER A 56 -6.04 15.10 4.13
C SER A 56 -6.07 15.16 2.61
N ARG A 57 -6.27 14.01 1.93
CA ARG A 57 -6.26 13.84 0.47
C ARG A 57 -7.32 12.84 -0.01
N LEU A 58 -8.57 13.06 0.42
CA LEU A 58 -9.69 12.16 0.12
C LEU A 58 -9.89 11.92 -1.38
N ARG A 59 -9.78 12.97 -2.21
CA ARG A 59 -10.06 12.88 -3.64
C ARG A 59 -8.96 12.11 -4.36
N GLU A 60 -7.71 12.45 -4.09
CA GLU A 60 -6.53 11.79 -4.66
C GLU A 60 -6.51 10.30 -4.26
N LEU A 61 -6.86 9.99 -3.00
CA LEU A 61 -6.99 8.61 -2.54
C LEU A 61 -8.09 7.87 -3.30
N SER A 62 -9.28 8.46 -3.45
CA SER A 62 -10.39 7.85 -4.17
C SER A 62 -10.05 7.57 -5.63
N ASP A 63 -9.45 8.54 -6.32
CA ASP A 63 -9.08 8.40 -7.73
C ASP A 63 -8.00 7.32 -7.91
N LEU A 64 -7.03 7.27 -6.99
CA LEU A 64 -5.99 6.24 -7.00
C LEU A 64 -6.56 4.84 -6.74
N LEU A 65 -7.48 4.68 -5.78
CA LEU A 65 -8.13 3.40 -5.50
C LEU A 65 -8.96 2.93 -6.70
N ALA A 66 -9.67 3.84 -7.39
CA ALA A 66 -10.38 3.52 -8.62
C ALA A 66 -9.43 3.04 -9.73
N LYS A 67 -8.29 3.72 -9.92
CA LYS A 67 -7.24 3.32 -10.87
C LYS A 67 -6.67 1.94 -10.55
N ILE A 68 -6.41 1.65 -9.27
CA ILE A 68 -5.93 0.33 -8.82
C ILE A 68 -6.98 -0.74 -9.10
N GLY A 69 -8.25 -0.47 -8.79
CA GLY A 69 -9.36 -1.38 -9.09
C GLY A 69 -9.41 -1.73 -10.57
N SER A 70 -9.45 -0.72 -11.46
CA SER A 70 -9.46 -0.94 -12.90
C SER A 70 -8.21 -1.65 -13.46
N LYS A 71 -7.08 -1.61 -12.75
CA LYS A 71 -5.84 -2.30 -13.16
C LYS A 71 -5.87 -3.80 -12.87
N TYR A 72 -6.59 -4.23 -11.83
CA TYR A 72 -6.58 -5.61 -11.34
C TYR A 72 -7.96 -6.31 -11.36
N ASP A 73 -8.99 -5.64 -11.88
CA ASP A 73 -10.24 -6.28 -12.33
C ASP A 73 -9.97 -7.37 -13.39
#